data_AF-A0A8T9CDX7-F1
#
_entry.id   AF-A0A8T9CDX7-F1
#
_cell.length_a   1.000
_cell.length_b   1.000
_cell.length_c   1.000
_cell.angle_alpha   90.00
_cell.angle_beta   90.00
_cell.angle_gamma   90.00
#
_symmetry.space_group_name_H-M   'P 1'
#
loop_
_entity.id
_entity.type
_entity.pdbx_description
1 polymer ?
#
loop_
_entity_poly.entity_id
_entity_poly.type
_entity_poly.pdbx_seq_one_letter_code
_entity_poly.pdbx_strand_id
1 'polypeptide(L)'
;MVTDGPIFPAQGGDADVPTNGGVSTLSNSSGADESALQHLDVDYSDDHDSAITDMSTPQTSTMSVASSIYNYVEENGRTYHRYKEGKYMMPNDEAEMDRLDLQHQLWSITLFNELYLSPVKNPHNVLDIGTGTGIWAIELANKHPSARVVGSDLSPIQPDYVPPNCHFEVDDAEDEWNYSQKFDLIHGRALVTCFKDPRTVIEAAFKSLVPGGYLEFQDLVLPMRAIDDTLDGKALQNWQEITINTAAKLGTSWKHSGNYVKFFEEAGFVDVVENHFQWPMNTWAKGERMKTIGRYWQEDMLKGLESLSMAVLTRGGGMTKEAVLELTAEVRKNIVDKSIHAYLPVVVVYGRRPDDSPSNFGLPEGIRNESNIPAQTLRSAYRRALLQNHPDKSQLSSQPTLSLFSIDQISEAFSILSDAGSRAKYDKELKLQNNGANAAEGKGRQEFRTGVETVDLDDLEFDEAQEEWYRSCRCGDGRGFLIREADLEEAADDGELSVGCKGCSLWLKVLFGVIEEDVKAADAT
;
A
#
# COMPACT_ATOMS: atom_id res chain seq x y z
N MET A 1 7.16 16.62 80.32
CA MET A 1 7.69 15.29 79.94
C MET A 1 8.13 15.45 78.49
N VAL A 2 9.42 15.72 78.23
CA VAL A 2 10.56 14.76 78.23
C VAL A 2 10.48 13.86 76.98
N THR A 3 11.46 13.73 76.07
CA THR A 3 12.74 14.42 75.73
C THR A 3 13.23 13.84 74.37
N ASP A 4 14.07 14.42 73.52
CA ASP A 4 14.58 15.78 73.25
C ASP A 4 15.32 15.75 71.86
N GLY A 5 16.01 16.82 71.44
CA GLY A 5 17.07 16.77 70.40
C GLY A 5 18.44 16.37 70.99
N PRO A 6 19.60 16.89 70.52
CA PRO A 6 19.82 17.76 69.35
C PRO A 6 21.14 17.55 68.54
N ILE A 7 21.23 18.20 67.36
CA ILE A 7 22.36 19.00 66.77
C ILE A 7 23.81 18.42 66.60
N PHE A 8 24.34 18.64 65.38
CA PHE A 8 25.73 18.83 64.86
C PHE A 8 26.86 19.33 65.84
N PRO A 9 28.20 19.34 65.53
CA PRO A 9 28.80 19.66 64.22
C PRO A 9 30.21 19.11 63.81
N ALA A 10 30.56 19.43 62.54
CA ALA A 10 31.84 19.81 61.90
C ALA A 10 33.27 19.48 62.46
N GLN A 11 34.11 19.09 61.49
CA GLN A 11 35.54 19.41 61.25
C GLN A 11 36.71 18.84 62.12
N GLY A 12 37.62 18.12 61.43
CA GLY A 12 39.06 18.47 61.40
C GLY A 12 40.06 17.55 62.13
N GLY A 13 41.21 17.27 61.47
CA GLY A 13 42.49 17.02 62.17
C GLY A 13 43.13 15.62 62.06
N ASP A 14 43.93 15.44 60.99
CA ASP A 14 45.25 14.77 60.86
C ASP A 14 45.84 13.76 61.88
N ALA A 15 46.63 12.85 61.27
CA ALA A 15 47.91 12.26 61.71
C ALA A 15 47.95 11.03 62.65
N ASP A 16 48.39 9.92 62.03
CA ASP A 16 49.46 8.98 62.44
C ASP A 16 49.67 8.56 63.91
N VAL A 17 49.67 7.24 64.14
CA VAL A 17 50.90 6.43 64.33
C VAL A 17 50.54 4.92 64.49
N PRO A 18 51.35 3.97 63.98
CA PRO A 18 50.95 2.55 63.85
C PRO A 18 51.54 1.63 64.95
N THR A 19 51.24 0.32 64.90
CA THR A 19 52.22 -0.73 65.27
C THR A 19 51.88 -2.11 64.69
N ASN A 20 52.92 -2.93 64.50
CA ASN A 20 52.94 -4.11 63.62
C ASN A 20 53.02 -5.45 64.37
N GLY A 21 52.64 -6.52 63.67
CA GLY A 21 53.01 -7.92 63.93
C GLY A 21 52.16 -8.82 63.04
N GLY A 22 52.64 -9.43 61.94
CA GLY A 22 53.92 -10.10 61.72
C GLY A 22 53.69 -11.61 61.95
N VAL A 23 53.88 -12.52 60.99
CA VAL A 23 55.20 -12.94 60.47
C VAL A 23 55.05 -13.84 59.22
N SER A 24 55.77 -13.46 58.15
CA SER A 24 56.52 -14.27 57.14
C SER A 24 55.82 -15.30 56.20
N THR A 25 56.36 -15.69 55.02
CA THR A 25 57.76 -15.64 54.50
C THR A 25 57.85 -15.74 52.95
N LEU A 26 58.98 -15.26 52.36
CA LEU A 26 59.52 -15.48 50.97
C LEU A 26 58.80 -14.73 49.81
N SER A 27 59.33 -13.70 49.12
CA SER A 27 60.62 -13.41 48.42
C SER A 27 60.67 -13.91 46.96
N ASN A 28 61.15 -13.19 45.93
CA ASN A 28 61.98 -11.96 45.91
C ASN A 28 61.97 -11.20 44.53
N SER A 29 62.23 -9.87 44.53
CA SER A 29 62.90 -8.99 43.51
C SER A 29 62.72 -9.22 41.98
N SER A 30 62.59 -8.23 41.07
CA SER A 30 62.97 -6.78 41.01
C SER A 30 62.05 -6.05 40.01
N GLY A 31 61.58 -4.80 40.14
CA GLY A 31 62.32 -3.52 40.32
C GLY A 31 62.80 -2.99 38.96
N ALA A 32 62.50 -1.79 38.45
CA ALA A 32 61.62 -0.66 38.78
C ALA A 32 61.83 0.40 37.66
N ASP A 33 60.79 1.08 37.15
CA ASP A 33 60.76 2.56 37.06
C ASP A 33 59.46 3.15 36.46
N GLU A 34 59.15 4.35 36.96
CA GLU A 34 58.33 5.47 36.45
C GLU A 34 57.02 5.30 35.63
N SER A 35 55.96 5.91 36.21
CA SER A 35 55.06 6.91 35.59
C SER A 35 54.46 6.67 34.19
N ALA A 36 53.14 6.37 34.14
CA ALA A 36 52.12 7.29 33.59
C ALA A 36 50.70 6.73 33.80
N LEU A 37 49.72 7.61 34.01
CA LEU A 37 48.31 7.28 33.77
C LEU A 37 48.09 7.21 32.26
N GLN A 38 47.91 6.00 31.73
CA GLN A 38 47.75 5.79 30.29
C GLN A 38 46.28 5.74 29.90
N HIS A 39 45.95 6.45 28.83
CA HIS A 39 44.61 6.51 28.24
C HIS A 39 44.15 5.11 27.79
N LEU A 40 42.87 4.82 28.04
CA LEU A 40 42.19 3.65 27.44
C LEU A 40 41.61 4.09 26.09
N ASP A 41 42.42 4.00 25.05
CA ASP A 41 41.93 4.06 23.67
C ASP A 41 41.30 2.71 23.29
N VAL A 42 40.17 2.76 22.58
CA VAL A 42 39.44 1.57 22.12
C VAL A 42 39.95 1.17 20.75
N ASP A 43 40.46 -0.06 20.65
CA ASP A 43 40.99 -0.64 19.42
C ASP A 43 39.84 -1.09 18.50
N TYR A 44 39.57 -0.31 17.45
CA TYR A 44 38.69 -0.73 16.35
C TYR A 44 39.49 -1.61 15.38
N SER A 45 39.59 -2.91 15.70
CA SER A 45 40.09 -3.92 14.78
C SER A 45 39.00 -4.30 13.78
N ASP A 46 39.14 -3.76 12.56
CA ASP A 46 38.27 -4.02 11.42
C ASP A 46 38.74 -5.30 10.70
N ASP A 47 38.26 -6.46 11.17
CA ASP A 47 38.60 -7.79 10.61
C ASP A 47 37.36 -8.72 10.64
N HIS A 48 36.52 -8.59 9.61
CA HIS A 48 35.47 -9.58 9.30
C HIS A 48 35.60 -10.09 7.85
N ASP A 49 36.74 -10.72 7.54
CA ASP A 49 36.85 -11.58 6.38
C ASP A 49 36.13 -12.91 6.66
N SER A 50 35.11 -13.24 5.86
CA SER A 50 34.36 -14.50 5.97
C SER A 50 33.75 -14.87 4.62
N ALA A 51 34.60 -15.42 3.76
CA ALA A 51 34.16 -16.11 2.56
C ALA A 51 33.29 -17.33 2.91
N ILE A 52 31.99 -17.23 2.64
CA ILE A 52 31.14 -18.40 2.39
C ILE A 52 30.56 -18.31 0.97
N THR A 53 30.90 -19.30 0.15
CA THR A 53 30.58 -19.32 -1.28
C THR A 53 29.13 -19.71 -1.55
N ASP A 54 28.45 -18.81 -2.28
CA ASP A 54 27.46 -19.07 -3.33
C ASP A 54 26.42 -20.19 -3.11
N MET A 55 25.20 -19.75 -2.79
CA MET A 55 23.97 -20.36 -3.32
C MET A 55 23.02 -19.26 -3.83
N SER A 56 23.38 -18.64 -4.95
CA SER A 56 22.45 -17.96 -5.87
C SER A 56 21.58 -16.84 -5.28
N THR A 57 22.20 -15.81 -4.68
CA THR A 57 21.52 -14.51 -4.51
C THR A 57 21.37 -13.80 -5.87
N PRO A 58 20.19 -13.22 -6.20
CA PRO A 58 20.07 -12.36 -7.37
C PRO A 58 20.96 -11.12 -7.18
N GLN A 59 21.71 -10.75 -8.22
CA GLN A 59 22.67 -9.65 -8.19
C GLN A 59 22.01 -8.36 -7.67
N THR A 60 22.45 -7.89 -6.51
CA THR A 60 22.07 -6.58 -5.96
C THR A 60 23.06 -5.52 -6.41
N SER A 61 22.55 -4.42 -6.98
CA SER A 61 23.32 -3.27 -7.45
C SER A 61 23.56 -2.21 -6.35
N THR A 62 23.40 -2.59 -5.09
CA THR A 62 23.59 -1.75 -3.90
C THR A 62 25.08 -1.61 -3.56
N MET A 63 25.54 -0.37 -3.35
CA MET A 63 26.89 -0.09 -2.86
C MET A 63 26.87 0.23 -1.37
N SER A 64 27.96 -0.10 -0.65
CA SER A 64 28.12 0.29 0.75
C SER A 64 28.07 1.81 0.94
N VAL A 65 27.36 2.27 1.96
CA VAL A 65 27.23 3.70 2.29
C VAL A 65 28.60 4.27 2.67
N ALA A 66 29.02 5.33 1.98
CA ALA A 66 30.25 6.03 2.32
C ALA A 66 30.12 6.76 3.68
N SER A 67 31.17 6.72 4.52
CA SER A 67 31.19 7.41 5.82
C SER A 67 30.87 8.92 5.74
N SER A 68 31.08 9.53 4.57
CA SER A 68 30.72 10.92 4.30
C SER A 68 29.21 11.21 4.38
N ILE A 69 28.35 10.21 4.13
CA ILE A 69 26.88 10.31 4.09
C ILE A 69 26.28 10.41 5.50
N TYR A 70 26.90 9.79 6.50
CA TYR A 70 26.52 9.88 7.91
C TYR A 70 26.84 11.24 8.56
N ASN A 71 27.47 12.17 7.85
CA ASN A 71 27.73 13.51 8.39
C ASN A 71 26.48 14.38 8.34
N TYR A 72 26.28 15.15 9.40
CA TYR A 72 25.18 16.11 9.50
C TYR A 72 25.61 17.54 9.12
N VAL A 73 24.62 18.39 8.88
CA VAL A 73 24.74 19.85 8.81
C VAL A 73 23.99 20.42 9.99
N GLU A 74 24.68 21.18 10.86
CA GLU A 74 24.03 21.85 12.00
C GLU A 74 23.55 23.24 11.56
N GLU A 75 22.26 23.52 11.71
CA GLU A 75 21.72 24.86 11.50
C GLU A 75 20.74 25.20 12.62
N ASN A 76 20.88 26.41 13.18
CA ASN A 76 19.99 26.94 14.22
C ASN A 76 19.92 26.15 15.54
N GLY A 77 20.79 25.14 15.74
CA GLY A 77 20.78 24.23 16.90
C GLY A 77 20.00 22.92 16.65
N ARG A 78 19.66 22.61 15.39
CA ARG A 78 19.09 21.32 14.94
C ARG A 78 20.03 20.71 13.89
N THR A 79 20.04 19.38 13.76
CA THR A 79 20.82 18.71 12.70
C THR A 79 19.96 18.40 11.48
N TYR A 80 20.57 18.45 10.30
CA TYR A 80 19.98 18.12 9.01
C TYR A 80 20.93 17.18 8.22
N HIS A 81 20.42 16.49 7.21
CA HIS A 81 21.19 15.60 6.34
C HIS A 81 22.15 16.39 5.43
N ARG A 82 23.32 15.79 5.12
CA ARG A 82 24.29 16.33 4.13
C ARG A 82 24.10 15.75 2.72
N TYR A 83 23.58 14.53 2.60
CA TYR A 83 23.29 13.92 1.30
C TYR A 83 22.11 14.64 0.64
N LYS A 84 22.33 15.26 -0.53
CA LYS A 84 21.38 16.18 -1.20
C LYS A 84 20.90 17.33 -0.30
N GLU A 85 21.86 17.95 0.40
CA GLU A 85 21.67 19.09 1.31
C GLU A 85 20.60 20.11 0.82
N GLY A 86 19.66 20.41 1.70
CA GLY A 86 18.59 21.39 1.45
C GLY A 86 17.41 20.89 0.62
N LYS A 87 17.41 19.62 0.17
CA LYS A 87 16.24 19.03 -0.51
C LYS A 87 15.08 18.76 0.45
N TYR A 88 15.37 18.19 1.62
CA TYR A 88 14.39 17.95 2.67
C TYR A 88 14.55 18.98 3.80
N MET A 89 13.45 19.41 4.41
CA MET A 89 13.41 20.65 5.21
C MET A 89 13.25 20.40 6.72
N MET A 90 13.11 19.13 7.13
CA MET A 90 12.99 18.73 8.52
C MET A 90 14.35 18.33 9.11
N PRO A 91 14.56 18.52 10.42
CA PRO A 91 15.71 17.99 11.14
C PRO A 91 15.78 16.46 11.14
N ASN A 92 16.89 15.91 11.63
CA ASN A 92 17.11 14.46 11.79
C ASN A 92 17.71 14.07 13.16
N ASP A 93 17.52 14.92 14.18
CA ASP A 93 17.99 14.69 15.55
C ASP A 93 17.04 13.80 16.39
N GLU A 94 17.53 13.36 17.54
CA GLU A 94 16.81 12.51 18.51
C GLU A 94 15.41 13.06 18.86
N ALA A 95 15.28 14.38 19.00
CA ALA A 95 14.00 15.04 19.28
C ALA A 95 12.99 14.93 18.13
N GLU A 96 13.46 14.84 16.88
CA GLU A 96 12.62 14.57 15.71
C GLU A 96 12.28 13.08 15.59
N MET A 97 13.21 12.17 15.91
CA MET A 97 12.95 10.72 15.94
C MET A 97 11.87 10.36 16.98
N ASP A 98 11.99 10.89 18.21
CA ASP A 98 10.97 10.80 19.27
C ASP A 98 9.58 11.31 18.83
N ARG A 99 9.56 12.28 17.91
CA ARG A 99 8.32 12.82 17.34
C ARG A 99 7.76 11.88 16.27
N LEU A 100 8.58 11.34 15.39
CA LEU A 100 8.16 10.37 14.37
C LEU A 100 7.56 9.10 14.99
N ASP A 101 8.15 8.59 16.07
CA ASP A 101 7.61 7.42 16.79
C ASP A 101 6.26 7.73 17.47
N LEU A 102 6.09 8.93 18.04
CA LEU A 102 4.79 9.41 18.54
C LEU A 102 3.76 9.50 17.40
N GLN A 103 4.16 9.97 16.22
CA GLN A 103 3.31 10.06 15.04
C GLN A 103 2.92 8.67 14.50
N HIS A 104 3.82 7.68 14.55
CA HIS A 104 3.49 6.29 14.22
C HIS A 104 2.41 5.72 15.14
N GLN A 105 2.49 5.96 16.45
CA GLN A 105 1.43 5.57 17.39
C GLN A 105 0.08 6.24 17.09
N LEU A 106 0.09 7.52 16.67
CA LEU A 106 -1.10 8.23 16.22
C LEU A 106 -1.73 7.59 14.96
N TRP A 107 -0.90 7.15 14.01
CA TRP A 107 -1.35 6.38 12.85
C TRP A 107 -1.98 5.04 13.26
N SER A 108 -1.34 4.28 14.14
CA SER A 108 -1.90 3.01 14.66
C SER A 108 -3.28 3.20 15.32
N ILE A 109 -3.45 4.23 16.16
CA ILE A 109 -4.76 4.57 16.73
C ILE A 109 -5.79 4.96 15.64
N THR A 110 -5.33 5.64 14.58
CA THR A 110 -6.16 6.11 13.45
C THR A 110 -6.63 4.97 12.56
N LEU A 111 -5.81 3.94 12.37
CA LEU A 111 -6.06 2.79 11.50
C LEU A 111 -6.43 1.51 12.27
N PHE A 112 -6.77 1.63 13.56
CA PHE A 112 -7.20 0.52 14.42
C PHE A 112 -6.14 -0.61 14.55
N ASN A 113 -4.87 -0.20 14.60
CA ASN A 113 -3.66 -1.04 14.61
C ASN A 113 -3.40 -1.84 13.32
N GLU A 114 -4.06 -1.50 12.21
CA GLU A 114 -3.63 -1.95 10.89
C GLU A 114 -2.53 -1.06 10.33
N LEU A 115 -1.55 -1.69 9.67
CA LEU A 115 -0.39 -1.01 9.07
C LEU A 115 -0.71 -0.44 7.68
N TYR A 116 -1.63 -1.08 6.96
CA TYR A 116 -2.09 -0.75 5.61
C TYR A 116 -3.58 -1.08 5.46
N LEU A 117 -4.29 -0.39 4.57
CA LEU A 117 -5.72 -0.61 4.28
C LEU A 117 -5.98 -1.27 2.91
N SER A 118 -4.96 -1.32 2.05
CA SER A 118 -5.01 -2.01 0.76
C SER A 118 -5.25 -3.51 0.94
N PRO A 119 -6.11 -4.14 0.11
CA PRO A 119 -6.49 -5.55 0.28
C PRO A 119 -5.44 -6.53 -0.28
N VAL A 120 -4.15 -6.23 -0.10
CA VAL A 120 -3.04 -7.14 -0.43
C VAL A 120 -3.06 -8.35 0.52
N LYS A 121 -2.81 -9.55 -0.02
CA LYS A 121 -2.82 -10.81 0.73
C LYS A 121 -1.44 -11.41 0.75
N ASN A 122 -0.87 -11.58 1.95
CA ASN A 122 0.45 -12.17 2.15
C ASN A 122 1.52 -11.56 1.21
N PRO A 123 1.83 -10.26 1.34
CA PRO A 123 2.87 -9.64 0.52
C PRO A 123 4.23 -10.35 0.75
N HIS A 124 5.00 -10.57 -0.31
CA HIS A 124 6.30 -11.24 -0.27
C HIS A 124 7.47 -10.27 -0.47
N ASN A 125 7.27 -9.21 -1.26
CA ASN A 125 8.21 -8.11 -1.45
C ASN A 125 7.51 -6.79 -1.13
N VAL A 126 8.02 -6.04 -0.16
CA VAL A 126 7.46 -4.74 0.25
C VAL A 126 8.52 -3.66 0.24
N LEU A 127 8.15 -2.47 -0.21
CA LEU A 127 8.93 -1.24 -0.10
C LEU A 127 8.17 -0.23 0.76
N ASP A 128 8.88 0.40 1.71
CA ASP A 128 8.41 1.56 2.48
C ASP A 128 9.24 2.78 2.08
N ILE A 129 8.61 3.78 1.43
CA ILE A 129 9.30 4.98 0.94
C ILE A 129 9.17 6.14 1.94
N GLY A 130 10.30 6.80 2.22
CA GLY A 130 10.38 7.79 3.30
C GLY A 130 10.18 7.13 4.67
N THR A 131 10.87 6.02 4.92
CA THR A 131 10.63 5.13 6.08
C THR A 131 10.96 5.80 7.42
N GLY A 132 11.69 6.93 7.44
CA GLY A 132 12.00 7.67 8.66
C GLY A 132 12.80 6.82 9.65
N THR A 133 12.27 6.62 10.86
CA THR A 133 12.90 5.74 11.88
C THR A 133 12.84 4.25 11.53
N GLY A 134 12.13 3.86 10.46
CA GLY A 134 11.97 2.47 10.04
C GLY A 134 10.92 1.67 10.82
N ILE A 135 10.24 2.30 11.79
CA ILE A 135 9.32 1.64 12.72
C ILE A 135 8.18 0.89 12.00
N TRP A 136 7.64 1.45 10.91
CA TRP A 136 6.59 0.80 10.11
C TRP A 136 7.11 -0.46 9.39
N ALA A 137 8.26 -0.34 8.73
CA ALA A 137 8.90 -1.46 8.03
C ALA A 137 9.25 -2.62 8.99
N ILE A 138 9.74 -2.29 10.20
CA ILE A 138 10.06 -3.25 11.25
C ILE A 138 8.78 -3.95 11.78
N GLU A 139 7.71 -3.20 12.07
CA GLU A 139 6.43 -3.80 12.49
C GLU A 139 5.83 -4.69 11.40
N LEU A 140 5.91 -4.28 10.13
CA LEU A 140 5.45 -5.08 9.01
C LEU A 140 6.26 -6.38 8.86
N ALA A 141 7.59 -6.30 8.93
CA ALA A 141 8.49 -7.45 8.84
C ALA A 141 8.22 -8.48 9.95
N ASN A 142 7.90 -8.01 11.17
CA ASN A 142 7.46 -8.86 12.27
C ASN A 142 6.06 -9.47 12.04
N LYS A 143 5.11 -8.72 11.47
CA LYS A 143 3.75 -9.19 11.15
C LYS A 143 3.75 -10.20 9.98
N HIS A 144 4.72 -10.10 9.07
CA HIS A 144 4.87 -10.96 7.89
C HIS A 144 6.30 -11.53 7.79
N PRO A 145 6.67 -12.56 8.59
CA PRO A 145 8.04 -13.12 8.59
C PRO A 145 8.51 -13.74 7.28
N SER A 146 7.59 -14.02 6.34
CA SER A 146 7.89 -14.50 4.98
C SER A 146 8.07 -13.38 3.95
N ALA A 147 7.81 -12.12 4.31
CA ALA A 147 7.97 -10.97 3.44
C ALA A 147 9.39 -10.41 3.55
N ARG A 148 10.03 -10.11 2.42
CA ARG A 148 11.19 -9.23 2.35
C ARG A 148 10.70 -7.79 2.36
N VAL A 149 11.08 -7.03 3.38
CA VAL A 149 10.74 -5.61 3.55
C VAL A 149 12.00 -4.78 3.34
N VAL A 150 11.89 -3.76 2.49
CA VAL A 150 12.92 -2.72 2.30
C VAL A 150 12.31 -1.40 2.76
N GLY A 151 12.99 -0.68 3.64
CA GLY A 151 12.69 0.74 3.89
C GLY A 151 13.72 1.61 3.16
N SER A 152 13.27 2.68 2.53
CA SER A 152 14.13 3.65 1.84
C SER A 152 13.95 5.05 2.44
N ASP A 153 15.07 5.73 2.71
CA ASP A 153 15.06 7.12 3.18
C ASP A 153 16.31 7.88 2.71
N LEU A 154 16.24 9.21 2.67
CA LEU A 154 17.40 10.08 2.42
C LEU A 154 18.39 10.09 3.59
N SER A 155 17.93 9.75 4.81
CA SER A 155 18.72 9.83 6.04
C SER A 155 18.94 8.44 6.65
N PRO A 156 20.19 7.99 6.89
CA PRO A 156 20.47 6.76 7.61
C PRO A 156 20.30 6.97 9.13
N ILE A 157 19.05 6.92 9.61
CA ILE A 157 18.66 7.11 11.02
C ILE A 157 17.95 5.89 11.62
N GLN A 158 17.96 4.77 10.89
CA GLN A 158 17.27 3.54 11.26
C GLN A 158 18.12 2.70 12.23
N PRO A 159 17.52 1.89 13.12
CA PRO A 159 18.25 1.11 14.11
C PRO A 159 19.08 -0.03 13.49
N ASP A 160 20.24 -0.33 14.07
CA ASP A 160 21.11 -1.43 13.63
C ASP A 160 20.48 -2.83 13.79
N TYR A 161 19.62 -3.00 14.81
CA TYR A 161 19.01 -4.28 15.14
C TYR A 161 17.59 -4.39 14.59
N VAL A 162 17.45 -5.07 13.45
CA VAL A 162 16.21 -5.24 12.69
C VAL A 162 15.85 -6.72 12.52
N PRO A 163 14.57 -7.05 12.22
CA PRO A 163 14.20 -8.40 11.80
C PRO A 163 15.03 -8.84 10.58
N PRO A 164 15.42 -10.13 10.46
CA PRO A 164 16.31 -10.62 9.39
C PRO A 164 15.71 -10.54 7.98
N ASN A 165 14.42 -10.22 7.88
CA ASN A 165 13.69 -10.00 6.65
C ASN A 165 13.44 -8.50 6.35
N CYS A 166 13.96 -7.59 7.16
CA CYS A 166 13.88 -6.13 7.01
C CYS A 166 15.27 -5.55 6.72
N HIS A 167 15.39 -4.71 5.69
CA HIS A 167 16.64 -4.04 5.32
C HIS A 167 16.37 -2.57 5.01
N PHE A 168 17.38 -1.71 5.16
CA PHE A 168 17.28 -0.28 4.89
C PHE A 168 18.28 0.17 3.83
N GLU A 169 17.82 1.03 2.92
CA GLU A 169 18.61 1.59 1.81
C GLU A 169 18.57 3.12 1.87
N VAL A 170 19.73 3.76 1.74
CA VAL A 170 19.81 5.23 1.64
C VAL A 170 19.53 5.61 0.19
N ASP A 171 18.32 6.09 -0.09
CA ASP A 171 17.84 6.37 -1.44
C ASP A 171 16.85 7.55 -1.47
N ASP A 172 16.75 8.19 -2.64
CA ASP A 172 15.85 9.30 -2.89
C ASP A 172 14.69 8.83 -3.76
N ALA A 173 13.48 8.75 -3.21
CA ALA A 173 12.34 8.22 -3.94
C ALA A 173 11.94 9.02 -5.21
N GLU A 174 12.48 10.22 -5.42
CA GLU A 174 12.35 10.98 -6.69
C GLU A 174 13.43 10.68 -7.76
N ASP A 175 14.45 9.86 -7.45
CA ASP A 175 15.46 9.38 -8.41
C ASP A 175 14.95 8.17 -9.23
N GLU A 176 15.81 7.58 -10.08
CA GLU A 176 15.47 6.39 -10.86
C GLU A 176 15.54 5.11 -10.01
N TRP A 177 14.40 4.43 -9.87
CA TRP A 177 14.26 3.22 -9.06
C TRP A 177 14.91 2.01 -9.74
N ASN A 178 16.05 1.55 -9.22
CA ASN A 178 16.87 0.50 -9.81
C ASN A 178 16.70 -0.88 -9.13
N TYR A 179 15.52 -1.18 -8.60
CA TYR A 179 15.23 -2.44 -7.92
C TYR A 179 15.19 -3.64 -8.89
N SER A 180 15.96 -4.68 -8.57
CA SER A 180 16.02 -5.93 -9.35
C SER A 180 14.79 -6.83 -9.18
N GLN A 181 13.97 -6.60 -8.15
CA GLN A 181 12.73 -7.31 -7.86
C GLN A 181 11.56 -6.34 -7.86
N LYS A 182 10.37 -6.83 -8.25
CA LYS A 182 9.11 -6.09 -8.16
C LYS A 182 8.44 -6.32 -6.80
N PHE A 183 7.57 -5.40 -6.40
CA PHE A 183 6.92 -5.38 -5.08
C PHE A 183 5.44 -5.77 -5.16
N ASP A 184 4.94 -6.44 -4.12
CA ASP A 184 3.51 -6.73 -3.93
C ASP A 184 2.79 -5.54 -3.28
N LEU A 185 3.49 -4.82 -2.41
CA LEU A 185 3.05 -3.61 -1.74
C LEU A 185 4.18 -2.57 -1.80
N ILE A 186 3.83 -1.33 -2.15
CA ILE A 186 4.64 -0.16 -1.88
C ILE A 186 3.81 0.74 -0.95
N HIS A 187 4.41 1.13 0.17
CA HIS A 187 3.80 1.99 1.17
C HIS A 187 4.59 3.29 1.30
N GLY A 188 3.92 4.36 1.69
CA GLY A 188 4.57 5.60 2.11
C GLY A 188 3.65 6.42 3.03
N ARG A 189 4.22 7.07 4.04
CA ARG A 189 3.45 7.71 5.12
C ARG A 189 3.98 9.10 5.46
N ALA A 190 3.08 10.03 5.77
CA ALA A 190 3.37 11.43 6.13
C ALA A 190 4.25 12.19 5.10
N LEU A 191 4.06 11.87 3.82
CA LEU A 191 4.88 12.34 2.68
C LEU A 191 4.57 13.79 2.24
N VAL A 192 3.59 14.46 2.84
CA VAL A 192 3.08 15.80 2.46
C VAL A 192 4.15 16.88 2.26
N THR A 193 5.30 16.78 2.96
CA THR A 193 6.43 17.72 2.86
C THR A 193 7.63 17.19 2.07
N CYS A 194 7.62 15.94 1.64
CA CYS A 194 8.81 15.23 1.14
C CYS A 194 9.07 15.44 -0.36
N PHE A 195 8.03 15.40 -1.19
CA PHE A 195 8.18 15.36 -2.65
C PHE A 195 7.83 16.69 -3.33
N LYS A 196 8.71 17.13 -4.25
CA LYS A 196 8.48 18.26 -5.15
C LYS A 196 7.42 17.92 -6.18
N ASP A 197 7.47 16.70 -6.73
CA ASP A 197 6.38 16.16 -7.54
C ASP A 197 6.12 14.68 -7.21
N PRO A 198 5.10 14.36 -6.37
CA PRO A 198 4.79 12.98 -6.04
C PRO A 198 4.33 12.14 -7.25
N ARG A 199 4.02 12.74 -8.40
CA ARG A 199 3.65 11.99 -9.62
C ARG A 199 4.79 11.10 -10.10
N THR A 200 6.03 11.60 -10.08
CA THR A 200 7.20 10.82 -10.54
C THR A 200 7.41 9.59 -9.67
N VAL A 201 7.23 9.74 -8.35
CA VAL A 201 7.26 8.68 -7.35
C VAL A 201 6.14 7.66 -7.57
N ILE A 202 4.90 8.13 -7.82
CA ILE A 202 3.74 7.27 -8.12
C ILE A 202 3.93 6.50 -9.43
N GLU A 203 4.52 7.11 -10.46
CA GLU A 203 4.87 6.44 -11.71
C GLU A 203 6.00 5.42 -11.55
N ALA A 204 7.02 5.73 -10.75
CA ALA A 204 8.12 4.81 -10.44
C ALA A 204 7.62 3.60 -9.64
N ALA A 205 6.74 3.84 -8.66
CA ALA A 205 6.03 2.80 -7.92
C ALA A 205 5.16 1.94 -8.85
N PHE A 206 4.36 2.53 -9.75
CA PHE A 206 3.57 1.78 -10.73
C PHE A 206 4.43 0.84 -11.60
N LYS A 207 5.60 1.32 -12.06
CA LYS A 207 6.56 0.51 -12.83
C LYS A 207 7.24 -0.57 -11.98
N SER A 208 7.24 -0.43 -10.66
CA SER A 208 7.95 -1.31 -9.70
C SER A 208 7.06 -2.33 -9.00
N LEU A 209 5.74 -2.26 -9.15
CA LEU A 209 4.81 -3.26 -8.64
C LEU A 209 4.72 -4.49 -9.55
N VAL A 210 4.43 -5.65 -8.94
CA VAL A 210 3.90 -6.82 -9.65
C VAL A 210 2.48 -6.51 -10.17
N PRO A 211 1.98 -7.22 -11.20
CA PRO A 211 0.60 -7.09 -11.62
C PRO A 211 -0.33 -7.53 -10.48
N GLY A 212 -1.35 -6.75 -10.18
CA GLY A 212 -2.19 -6.95 -8.99
C GLY A 212 -1.60 -6.45 -7.67
N GLY A 213 -0.35 -5.96 -7.65
CA GLY A 213 0.27 -5.32 -6.48
C GLY A 213 -0.30 -3.92 -6.20
N TYR A 214 -0.07 -3.39 -4.99
CA TYR A 214 -0.69 -2.14 -4.51
C TYR A 214 0.34 -1.06 -4.18
N LEU A 215 0.00 0.19 -4.53
CA LEU A 215 0.59 1.38 -3.89
C LEU A 215 -0.39 1.89 -2.84
N GLU A 216 0.11 2.28 -1.67
CA GLU A 216 -0.68 2.92 -0.61
C GLU A 216 0.06 4.11 0.01
N PHE A 217 -0.57 5.29 -0.02
CA PHE A 217 -0.11 6.49 0.68
C PHE A 217 -1.04 6.84 1.85
N GLN A 218 -0.45 7.04 3.03
CA GLN A 218 -1.12 7.44 4.26
C GLN A 218 -0.65 8.84 4.66
N ASP A 219 -1.43 9.88 4.39
CA ASP A 219 -0.90 11.24 4.40
C ASP A 219 -1.85 12.32 4.93
N LEU A 220 -1.24 13.47 5.24
CA LEU A 220 -1.87 14.64 5.83
C LEU A 220 -2.34 15.61 4.74
N VAL A 221 -3.56 16.13 4.84
CA VAL A 221 -4.11 17.07 3.84
C VAL A 221 -4.13 18.49 4.39
N LEU A 222 -3.22 19.32 3.91
CA LEU A 222 -3.14 20.74 4.27
C LEU A 222 -3.93 21.63 3.28
N PRO A 223 -4.49 22.77 3.73
CA PRO A 223 -4.45 23.30 5.10
C PRO A 223 -5.37 22.56 6.08
N MET A 224 -5.07 22.71 7.36
CA MET A 224 -5.99 22.36 8.45
C MET A 224 -7.27 23.18 8.35
N ARG A 225 -8.37 22.59 8.81
CA ARG A 225 -9.73 23.13 8.71
C ARG A 225 -10.31 23.28 10.11
N ALA A 226 -11.42 23.98 10.23
CA ALA A 226 -12.27 23.93 11.42
C ALA A 226 -13.68 23.52 11.01
N ILE A 227 -14.46 23.03 11.97
CA ILE A 227 -15.88 22.70 11.76
C ILE A 227 -16.80 23.94 11.86
N ASP A 228 -16.24 25.08 12.25
CA ASP A 228 -16.87 26.37 12.45
C ASP A 228 -15.83 27.50 12.32
N ASP A 229 -16.25 28.75 12.51
CA ASP A 229 -15.43 29.96 12.30
C ASP A 229 -14.39 30.19 13.42
N THR A 230 -14.16 29.24 14.34
CA THR A 230 -13.28 29.44 15.51
C THR A 230 -11.79 29.55 15.18
N LEU A 231 -11.39 29.13 13.98
CA LEU A 231 -10.03 29.27 13.44
C LEU A 231 -9.76 30.64 12.80
N ASP A 232 -10.79 31.45 12.55
CA ASP A 232 -10.63 32.69 11.79
C ASP A 232 -9.88 33.78 12.56
N GLY A 233 -8.92 34.41 11.87
CA GLY A 233 -8.03 35.44 12.42
C GLY A 233 -7.05 34.92 13.47
N LYS A 234 -6.91 33.60 13.64
CA LYS A 234 -6.00 32.98 14.62
C LYS A 234 -4.57 32.89 14.05
N ALA A 235 -3.58 32.91 14.94
CA ALA A 235 -2.18 32.73 14.56
C ALA A 235 -1.94 31.37 13.87
N LEU A 236 -2.68 30.32 14.25
CA LEU A 236 -2.66 29.02 13.59
C LEU A 236 -3.06 29.08 12.10
N GLN A 237 -4.08 29.89 11.75
CA GLN A 237 -4.54 30.09 10.36
C GLN A 237 -3.49 30.86 9.55
N ASN A 238 -3.01 31.99 10.08
CA ASN A 238 -1.96 32.79 9.47
C ASN A 238 -0.66 32.00 9.26
N TRP A 239 -0.26 31.20 10.25
CA TRP A 239 0.93 30.37 10.18
C TRP A 239 0.87 29.35 9.04
N GLN A 240 -0.21 28.57 8.93
CA GLN A 240 -0.33 27.57 7.86
C GLN A 240 -0.38 28.22 6.47
N GLU A 241 -1.02 29.40 6.34
CA GLU A 241 -1.05 30.12 5.07
C GLU A 241 0.35 30.57 4.67
N ILE A 242 1.13 31.16 5.59
CA ILE A 242 2.49 31.61 5.29
C ILE A 242 3.41 30.42 5.01
N THR A 243 3.40 29.34 5.80
CA THR A 243 4.27 28.17 5.55
C THR A 243 3.92 27.47 4.24
N ILE A 244 2.64 27.16 3.96
CA ILE A 244 2.25 26.47 2.73
C ILE A 244 2.57 27.32 1.48
N ASN A 245 2.30 28.63 1.52
CA ASN A 245 2.64 29.53 0.40
C ASN A 245 4.16 29.69 0.23
N THR A 246 4.94 29.57 1.30
CA THR A 246 6.42 29.64 1.25
C THR A 246 7.02 28.34 0.72
N ALA A 247 6.53 27.18 1.17
CA ALA A 247 6.93 25.88 0.65
C ALA A 247 6.65 25.76 -0.86
N ALA A 248 5.48 26.24 -1.32
CA ALA A 248 5.15 26.29 -2.75
C ALA A 248 6.12 27.18 -3.55
N LYS A 249 6.59 28.31 -3.00
CA LYS A 249 7.62 29.16 -3.64
C LYS A 249 9.00 28.49 -3.68
N LEU A 250 9.31 27.63 -2.72
CA LEU A 250 10.52 26.79 -2.70
C LEU A 250 10.43 25.58 -3.66
N GLY A 251 9.28 25.36 -4.30
CA GLY A 251 9.07 24.27 -5.27
C GLY A 251 8.46 23.00 -4.69
N THR A 252 8.06 22.99 -3.41
CA THR A 252 7.45 21.82 -2.74
C THR A 252 6.06 22.20 -2.23
N SER A 253 5.01 21.91 -3.00
CA SER A 253 3.63 22.25 -2.61
C SER A 253 3.06 21.24 -1.60
N TRP A 254 2.81 21.70 -0.37
CA TRP A 254 2.18 20.90 0.69
C TRP A 254 0.69 20.59 0.47
N LYS A 255 0.16 20.84 -0.73
CA LYS A 255 -1.25 20.56 -1.11
C LYS A 255 -1.40 19.34 -2.03
N HIS A 256 -0.32 18.59 -2.29
CA HIS A 256 -0.35 17.46 -3.22
C HIS A 256 -1.24 16.30 -2.76
N SER A 257 -1.27 16.01 -1.45
CA SER A 257 -2.05 14.91 -0.86
C SER A 257 -3.54 14.97 -1.16
N GLY A 258 -4.12 16.18 -1.28
CA GLY A 258 -5.50 16.38 -1.73
C GLY A 258 -5.78 16.05 -3.20
N ASN A 259 -4.81 15.51 -3.95
CA ASN A 259 -4.92 15.13 -5.36
C ASN A 259 -4.43 13.69 -5.64
N TYR A 260 -4.07 12.90 -4.62
CA TYR A 260 -3.47 11.57 -4.82
C TYR A 260 -4.34 10.62 -5.65
N VAL A 261 -5.66 10.59 -5.46
CA VAL A 261 -6.57 9.78 -6.31
C VAL A 261 -6.34 10.06 -7.79
N LYS A 262 -6.31 11.34 -8.18
CA LYS A 262 -6.07 11.77 -9.55
C LYS A 262 -4.69 11.34 -10.03
N PHE A 263 -3.64 11.45 -9.20
CA PHE A 263 -2.28 11.09 -9.61
C PHE A 263 -2.13 9.57 -9.80
N PHE A 264 -2.82 8.76 -8.97
CA PHE A 264 -2.88 7.31 -9.13
C PHE A 264 -3.62 6.92 -10.43
N GLU A 265 -4.78 7.54 -10.70
CA GLU A 265 -5.52 7.34 -11.96
C GLU A 265 -4.69 7.76 -13.20
N GLU A 266 -4.00 8.90 -13.14
CA GLU A 266 -3.15 9.41 -14.23
C GLU A 266 -1.93 8.50 -14.50
N ALA A 267 -1.36 7.87 -13.45
CA ALA A 267 -0.29 6.87 -13.57
C ALA A 267 -0.79 5.49 -14.05
N GLY A 268 -2.11 5.25 -14.08
CA GLY A 268 -2.71 4.02 -14.61
C GLY A 268 -3.11 2.97 -13.56
N PHE A 269 -3.12 3.31 -12.27
CA PHE A 269 -3.69 2.46 -11.23
C PHE A 269 -5.20 2.23 -11.45
N VAL A 270 -5.67 1.05 -11.05
CA VAL A 270 -7.10 0.69 -11.03
C VAL A 270 -7.56 0.42 -9.61
N ASP A 271 -8.87 0.32 -9.41
CA ASP A 271 -9.48 0.04 -8.11
C ASP A 271 -9.01 1.03 -7.02
N VAL A 272 -8.84 2.30 -7.40
CA VAL A 272 -8.33 3.37 -6.52
C VAL A 272 -9.38 3.73 -5.46
N VAL A 273 -8.97 3.68 -4.20
CA VAL A 273 -9.81 3.96 -3.03
C VAL A 273 -9.17 5.05 -2.18
N GLU A 274 -9.96 6.01 -1.73
CA GLU A 274 -9.57 7.06 -0.79
C GLU A 274 -10.41 6.96 0.49
N ASN A 275 -9.75 6.75 1.62
CA ASN A 275 -10.35 6.70 2.94
C ASN A 275 -10.05 8.00 3.69
N HIS A 276 -11.07 8.65 4.25
CA HIS A 276 -10.94 9.95 4.93
C HIS A 276 -10.98 9.80 6.44
N PHE A 277 -9.98 10.36 7.12
CA PHE A 277 -9.85 10.45 8.56
C PHE A 277 -9.66 11.91 9.00
N GLN A 278 -9.76 12.17 10.31
CA GLN A 278 -9.67 13.52 10.88
C GLN A 278 -8.94 13.47 12.22
N TRP A 279 -7.95 14.35 12.39
CA TRP A 279 -7.22 14.53 13.64
C TRP A 279 -7.59 15.87 14.28
N PRO A 280 -8.43 15.90 15.34
CA PRO A 280 -8.74 17.13 16.07
C PRO A 280 -7.48 17.75 16.63
N MET A 281 -7.31 19.07 16.51
CA MET A 281 -6.12 19.80 16.97
C MET A 281 -5.84 19.59 18.46
N ASN A 282 -6.89 19.37 19.25
CA ASN A 282 -6.79 19.04 20.67
C ASN A 282 -8.03 18.25 21.14
N THR A 283 -8.20 18.14 22.45
CA THR A 283 -9.26 17.33 23.11
C THR A 283 -10.68 17.94 23.08
N TRP A 284 -10.96 18.93 22.21
CA TRP A 284 -12.30 19.50 22.03
C TRP A 284 -13.33 18.48 21.49
N ALA A 285 -12.89 17.54 20.65
CA ALA A 285 -13.77 16.58 19.99
C ALA A 285 -14.40 15.58 20.99
N LYS A 286 -15.66 15.19 20.72
CA LYS A 286 -16.41 14.22 21.55
C LYS A 286 -15.97 12.78 21.25
N GLY A 287 -16.06 11.92 22.27
CA GLY A 287 -15.69 10.51 22.21
C GLY A 287 -14.23 10.24 22.59
N GLU A 288 -13.97 9.15 23.32
CA GLU A 288 -12.64 8.89 23.90
C GLU A 288 -11.56 8.63 22.85
N ARG A 289 -11.92 8.00 21.72
CA ARG A 289 -11.01 7.84 20.58
C ARG A 289 -10.58 9.18 20.01
N MET A 290 -11.51 10.09 19.74
CA MET A 290 -11.20 11.41 19.15
C MET A 290 -10.41 12.30 20.12
N LYS A 291 -10.69 12.20 21.43
CA LYS A 291 -9.85 12.83 22.46
C LYS A 291 -8.45 12.23 22.52
N THR A 292 -8.29 10.93 22.29
CA THR A 292 -6.98 10.28 22.30
C THR A 292 -6.18 10.70 21.07
N ILE A 293 -6.76 10.61 19.87
CA ILE A 293 -6.18 11.17 18.63
C ILE A 293 -5.78 12.64 18.84
N GLY A 294 -6.68 13.46 19.40
CA GLY A 294 -6.39 14.87 19.67
C GLY A 294 -5.36 15.13 20.78
N ARG A 295 -5.07 14.19 21.69
CA ARG A 295 -3.92 14.30 22.61
C ARG A 295 -2.61 14.09 21.87
N TYR A 296 -2.54 13.00 21.09
CA TYR A 296 -1.34 12.61 20.35
C TYR A 296 -1.00 13.65 19.27
N TRP A 297 -1.99 14.09 18.48
CA TRP A 297 -1.78 15.10 17.43
C TRP A 297 -1.39 16.48 17.99
N GLN A 298 -1.98 16.90 19.11
CA GLN A 298 -1.59 18.14 19.80
C GLN A 298 -0.11 18.09 20.22
N GLU A 299 0.35 16.97 20.78
CA GLU A 299 1.73 16.79 21.23
C GLU A 299 2.71 16.70 20.03
N ASP A 300 2.36 15.94 18.99
CA ASP A 300 3.11 15.84 17.73
C ASP A 300 3.31 17.23 17.10
N MET A 301 2.23 18.01 16.99
CA MET A 301 2.30 19.39 16.50
C MET A 301 3.13 20.31 17.41
N LEU A 302 3.01 20.21 18.73
CA LEU A 302 3.82 21.04 19.64
C LEU A 302 5.31 20.72 19.52
N LYS A 303 5.69 19.45 19.33
CA LYS A 303 7.09 19.08 19.06
C LYS A 303 7.54 19.54 17.66
N GLY A 304 6.76 19.25 16.62
CA GLY A 304 7.12 19.49 15.22
C GLY A 304 6.96 20.92 14.70
N LEU A 305 6.23 21.80 15.41
CA LEU A 305 5.90 23.14 14.93
C LEU A 305 7.15 23.96 14.56
N GLU A 306 8.22 23.89 15.35
CA GLU A 306 9.45 24.62 15.06
C GLU A 306 10.21 24.01 13.88
N SER A 307 10.29 22.68 13.80
CA SER A 307 10.86 21.93 12.66
C SER A 307 10.20 22.33 11.34
N LEU A 308 8.86 22.35 11.30
CA LEU A 308 8.06 22.75 10.14
C LEU A 308 8.18 24.23 9.77
N SER A 309 8.56 25.08 10.72
CA SER A 309 8.57 26.54 10.55
C SER A 309 9.95 27.09 10.19
N MET A 310 10.99 26.66 10.91
CA MET A 310 12.26 27.39 10.98
C MET A 310 12.93 27.49 9.62
N ALA A 311 13.28 26.35 9.00
CA ALA A 311 13.96 26.33 7.71
C ALA A 311 13.08 26.89 6.58
N VAL A 312 11.77 26.58 6.55
CA VAL A 312 10.83 27.08 5.52
C VAL A 312 10.71 28.60 5.56
N LEU A 313 10.40 29.18 6.72
CA LEU A 313 10.10 30.60 6.87
C LEU A 313 11.35 31.49 6.86
N THR A 314 12.50 31.00 7.33
CA THR A 314 13.76 31.75 7.24
C THR A 314 14.34 31.69 5.83
N ARG A 315 14.64 30.48 5.31
CA ARG A 315 15.31 30.30 4.00
C ARG A 315 14.43 30.71 2.82
N GLY A 316 13.13 30.38 2.86
CA GLY A 316 12.18 30.70 1.77
C GLY A 316 11.30 31.93 2.00
N GLY A 317 10.97 32.22 3.26
CA GLY A 317 10.08 33.33 3.64
C GLY A 317 10.81 34.65 3.90
N GLY A 318 12.14 34.61 4.10
CA GLY A 318 12.93 35.78 4.48
C GLY A 318 12.64 36.33 5.89
N MET A 319 11.94 35.56 6.73
CA MET A 319 11.69 35.93 8.13
C MET A 319 12.97 35.79 8.96
N THR A 320 13.13 36.64 9.97
CA THR A 320 14.20 36.42 10.97
C THR A 320 13.81 35.29 11.92
N LYS A 321 14.81 34.67 12.58
CA LYS A 321 14.59 33.61 13.57
C LYS A 321 13.63 34.06 14.68
N GLU A 322 13.79 35.30 15.14
CA GLU A 322 12.99 35.90 16.21
C GLU A 322 11.52 36.03 15.81
N ALA A 323 11.25 36.47 14.56
CA ALA A 323 9.89 36.57 14.03
C ALA A 323 9.21 35.19 13.87
N VAL A 324 9.98 34.14 13.54
CA VAL A 324 9.46 32.77 13.50
C VAL A 324 9.16 32.24 14.90
N LEU A 325 10.02 32.53 15.89
CA LEU A 325 9.80 32.15 17.28
C LEU A 325 8.59 32.88 17.90
N GLU A 326 8.39 34.16 17.59
CA GLU A 326 7.21 34.93 18.02
C GLU A 326 5.91 34.37 17.41
N LEU A 327 5.90 34.13 16.09
CA LEU A 327 4.75 33.53 15.41
C LEU A 327 4.41 32.14 15.98
N THR A 328 5.41 31.27 16.12
CA THR A 328 5.19 29.91 16.65
C THR A 328 4.77 29.92 18.11
N ALA A 329 5.20 30.89 18.94
CA ALA A 329 4.72 31.05 20.31
C ALA A 329 3.20 31.35 20.38
N GLU A 330 2.67 32.20 19.48
CA GLU A 330 1.22 32.43 19.40
C GLU A 330 0.46 31.20 18.84
N VAL A 331 1.04 30.50 17.86
CA VAL A 331 0.47 29.25 17.32
C VAL A 331 0.36 28.18 18.40
N ARG A 332 1.36 28.02 19.28
CA ARG A 332 1.33 27.09 20.43
C ARG A 332 0.12 27.34 21.34
N LYS A 333 -0.23 28.61 21.58
CA LYS A 333 -1.43 28.97 22.37
C LYS A 333 -2.72 28.53 21.67
N ASN A 334 -2.79 28.63 20.34
CA ASN A 334 -3.96 28.20 19.57
C ASN A 334 -4.09 26.67 19.51
N ILE A 335 -2.97 25.94 19.40
CA ILE A 335 -2.97 24.47 19.38
C ILE A 335 -3.66 23.89 20.63
N VAL A 336 -3.35 24.42 21.82
CA VAL A 336 -3.91 23.95 23.10
C VAL A 336 -5.28 24.53 23.45
N ASP A 337 -5.79 25.51 22.69
CA ASP A 337 -7.06 26.19 22.95
C ASP A 337 -8.24 25.32 22.49
N LYS A 338 -8.99 24.78 23.46
CA LYS A 338 -10.15 23.92 23.21
C LYS A 338 -11.39 24.67 22.69
N SER A 339 -11.33 26.01 22.63
CA SER A 339 -12.35 26.81 21.95
C SER A 339 -12.13 26.92 20.44
N ILE A 340 -10.97 26.45 19.94
CA ILE A 340 -10.67 26.37 18.50
C ILE A 340 -10.94 24.93 18.04
N HIS A 341 -12.03 24.75 17.29
CA HIS A 341 -12.49 23.44 16.80
C HIS A 341 -11.79 23.03 15.49
N ALA A 342 -10.47 23.28 15.44
CA ALA A 342 -9.63 22.92 14.30
C ALA A 342 -9.34 21.41 14.25
N TYR A 343 -9.13 20.89 13.05
CA TYR A 343 -8.70 19.53 12.77
C TYR A 343 -7.85 19.48 11.50
N LEU A 344 -6.95 18.50 11.43
CA LEU A 344 -6.23 18.13 10.22
C LEU A 344 -7.00 17.01 9.50
N PRO A 345 -7.43 17.19 8.24
CA PRO A 345 -7.91 16.10 7.41
C PRO A 345 -6.75 15.17 7.04
N VAL A 346 -7.01 13.87 7.01
CA VAL A 346 -6.03 12.81 6.77
C VAL A 346 -6.62 11.84 5.74
N VAL A 347 -5.80 11.36 4.80
CA VAL A 347 -6.24 10.43 3.76
C VAL A 347 -5.38 9.17 3.75
N VAL A 348 -6.03 8.04 3.44
CA VAL A 348 -5.34 6.83 3.00
C VAL A 348 -5.82 6.50 1.60
N VAL A 349 -4.94 6.71 0.62
CA VAL A 349 -5.19 6.43 -0.80
C VAL A 349 -4.41 5.20 -1.20
N TYR A 350 -5.09 4.19 -1.73
CA TYR A 350 -4.42 3.06 -2.38
C TYR A 350 -4.99 2.79 -3.77
N GLY A 351 -4.17 2.17 -4.61
CA GLY A 351 -4.56 1.71 -5.94
C GLY A 351 -3.79 0.48 -6.35
N ARG A 352 -4.39 -0.34 -7.19
CA ARG A 352 -3.83 -1.60 -7.67
C ARG A 352 -3.19 -1.41 -9.05
N ARG A 353 -2.01 -1.97 -9.27
CA ARG A 353 -1.44 -2.13 -10.62
C ARG A 353 -2.31 -3.14 -11.38
N PRO A 354 -2.81 -2.84 -12.60
CA PRO A 354 -3.56 -3.80 -13.40
C PRO A 354 -2.81 -5.12 -13.60
N ASP A 355 -3.56 -6.21 -13.77
CA ASP A 355 -3.02 -7.52 -14.12
C ASP A 355 -2.44 -7.50 -15.54
N ASP A 356 -1.30 -8.17 -15.77
CA ASP A 356 -0.65 -8.24 -17.09
C ASP A 356 -1.46 -9.06 -18.12
N SER A 357 -2.59 -9.64 -17.72
CA SER A 357 -3.54 -10.27 -18.63
C SER A 357 -4.03 -9.25 -19.67
N PRO A 358 -3.99 -9.55 -20.98
CA PRO A 358 -4.45 -8.60 -21.98
C PRO A 358 -5.95 -8.30 -21.78
N SER A 359 -6.25 -6.99 -21.74
CA SER A 359 -7.60 -6.43 -21.90
C SER A 359 -8.74 -7.02 -21.04
N ASN A 360 -8.78 -6.64 -19.76
CA ASN A 360 -10.07 -6.54 -19.04
C ASN A 360 -10.63 -5.10 -19.02
N PHE A 361 -9.99 -4.14 -19.72
CA PHE A 361 -10.39 -2.73 -19.83
C PHE A 361 -10.77 -2.04 -18.51
N GLY A 362 -10.18 -2.49 -17.39
CA GLY A 362 -10.50 -2.04 -16.04
C GLY A 362 -11.91 -2.44 -15.55
N LEU A 363 -12.38 -3.63 -15.91
CA LEU A 363 -13.58 -4.27 -15.35
C LEU A 363 -13.22 -5.02 -14.04
N PRO A 364 -13.89 -4.68 -12.92
CA PRO A 364 -13.75 -5.42 -11.66
C PRO A 364 -14.08 -6.90 -11.82
N GLU A 365 -13.34 -7.75 -11.12
CA GLU A 365 -13.38 -9.20 -11.34
C GLU A 365 -14.76 -9.83 -11.12
N GLY A 366 -15.54 -9.32 -10.16
CA GLY A 366 -16.92 -9.77 -9.92
C GLY A 366 -17.88 -9.49 -11.07
N ILE A 367 -17.71 -8.39 -11.81
CA ILE A 367 -18.61 -7.99 -12.91
C ILE A 367 -18.36 -8.82 -14.19
N ARG A 368 -17.18 -9.46 -14.32
CA ARG A 368 -16.79 -10.23 -15.52
C ARG A 368 -17.73 -11.40 -15.83
N ASN A 369 -18.38 -11.95 -14.80
CA ASN A 369 -19.31 -13.08 -14.92
C ASN A 369 -20.78 -12.69 -14.69
N GLU A 370 -21.10 -11.41 -14.54
CA GLU A 370 -22.49 -10.96 -14.34
C GLU A 370 -23.26 -10.87 -15.67
N SER A 371 -24.47 -11.44 -15.68
CA SER A 371 -25.40 -11.43 -16.81
C SER A 371 -25.81 -10.01 -17.23
N ASN A 372 -25.68 -9.02 -16.35
CA ASN A 372 -26.11 -7.65 -16.57
C ASN A 372 -25.04 -6.65 -16.11
N ILE A 373 -24.32 -6.04 -17.07
CA ILE A 373 -23.27 -5.05 -16.78
C ILE A 373 -23.90 -3.65 -16.82
N PRO A 374 -23.72 -2.81 -15.78
CA PRO A 374 -24.27 -1.45 -15.80
C PRO A 374 -23.78 -0.63 -17.00
N ALA A 375 -24.69 0.04 -17.71
CA ALA A 375 -24.40 0.77 -18.94
C ALA A 375 -23.30 1.85 -18.78
N GLN A 376 -23.16 2.44 -17.59
CA GLN A 376 -22.09 3.39 -17.28
C GLN A 376 -20.72 2.70 -17.20
N THR A 377 -20.64 1.52 -16.59
CA THR A 377 -19.43 0.69 -16.52
C THR A 377 -18.98 0.28 -17.93
N LEU A 378 -19.92 -0.16 -18.78
CA LEU A 378 -19.63 -0.54 -20.15
C LEU A 378 -19.13 0.65 -20.99
N ARG A 379 -19.75 1.83 -20.88
CA ARG A 379 -19.29 3.06 -21.56
C ARG A 379 -17.88 3.49 -21.10
N SER A 380 -17.57 3.35 -19.81
CA SER A 380 -16.23 3.62 -19.27
C SER A 380 -15.19 2.61 -19.75
N ALA A 381 -15.54 1.33 -19.88
CA ALA A 381 -14.68 0.31 -20.48
C ALA A 381 -14.42 0.61 -21.97
N TYR A 382 -15.45 0.92 -22.75
CA TYR A 382 -15.33 1.33 -24.16
C TYR A 382 -14.44 2.56 -24.36
N ARG A 383 -14.64 3.62 -23.55
CA ARG A 383 -13.78 4.82 -23.59
C ARG A 383 -12.31 4.50 -23.30
N ARG A 384 -12.03 3.62 -22.33
CA ARG A 384 -10.67 3.15 -22.02
C ARG A 384 -10.08 2.31 -23.16
N ALA A 385 -10.86 1.40 -23.74
CA ALA A 385 -10.45 0.58 -24.88
C ALA A 385 -10.03 1.43 -26.10
N LEU A 386 -10.83 2.44 -26.46
CA LEU A 386 -10.49 3.39 -27.52
C LEU A 386 -9.22 4.19 -27.18
N LEU A 387 -9.10 4.73 -25.95
CA LEU A 387 -7.93 5.51 -25.53
C LEU A 387 -6.63 4.67 -25.43
N GLN A 388 -6.73 3.35 -25.33
CA GLN A 388 -5.60 2.42 -25.34
C GLN A 388 -5.18 2.03 -26.78
N ASN A 389 -6.13 1.89 -27.71
CA ASN A 389 -5.88 1.41 -29.07
C ASN A 389 -5.98 2.49 -30.17
N HIS A 390 -6.08 3.78 -29.80
CA HIS A 390 -6.16 4.88 -30.76
C HIS A 390 -4.87 5.00 -31.60
N PRO A 391 -4.96 5.10 -32.94
CA PRO A 391 -3.78 5.09 -33.82
C PRO A 391 -2.79 6.23 -33.55
N ASP A 392 -3.23 7.41 -33.12
CA ASP A 392 -2.29 8.52 -32.81
C ASP A 392 -1.25 8.19 -31.72
N LYS A 393 -1.55 7.27 -30.79
CA LYS A 393 -0.55 6.86 -29.77
C LYS A 393 0.66 6.14 -30.37
N SER A 394 0.49 5.48 -31.52
CA SER A 394 1.59 4.86 -32.26
C SER A 394 2.58 5.86 -32.88
N GLN A 395 2.21 7.14 -33.00
CA GLN A 395 3.07 8.18 -33.57
C GLN A 395 3.86 8.96 -32.50
N LEU A 396 3.47 8.85 -31.22
CA LEU A 396 4.08 9.59 -30.10
C LEU A 396 4.86 8.71 -29.12
N SER A 397 4.83 7.38 -29.31
CA SER A 397 5.54 6.39 -28.48
C SER A 397 6.71 5.78 -29.23
N SER A 398 7.93 5.91 -28.69
CA SER A 398 9.13 5.23 -29.21
C SER A 398 9.22 3.74 -28.82
N GLN A 399 8.17 3.18 -28.20
CA GLN A 399 7.99 1.74 -28.03
C GLN A 399 6.73 1.26 -28.77
N PRO A 400 6.76 0.08 -29.40
CA PRO A 400 5.62 -0.46 -30.12
C PRO A 400 4.53 -0.90 -29.14
N THR A 401 3.52 -0.05 -28.94
CA THR A 401 2.26 -0.52 -28.32
C THR A 401 1.58 -1.46 -29.29
N LEU A 402 1.54 -2.76 -28.95
CA LEU A 402 0.72 -3.73 -29.67
C LEU A 402 -0.75 -3.32 -29.52
N SER A 403 -1.32 -2.70 -30.57
CA SER A 403 -2.76 -2.46 -30.66
C SER A 403 -3.44 -3.81 -30.85
N LEU A 404 -3.85 -4.42 -29.74
CA LEU A 404 -4.44 -5.76 -29.72
C LEU A 404 -5.77 -5.83 -30.48
N PHE A 405 -6.49 -4.71 -30.58
CA PHE A 405 -7.78 -4.61 -31.25
C PHE A 405 -7.92 -3.32 -32.05
N SER A 406 -8.59 -3.40 -33.19
CA SER A 406 -8.95 -2.23 -34.01
C SER A 406 -10.11 -1.42 -33.40
N ILE A 407 -10.24 -0.15 -33.80
CA ILE A 407 -11.37 0.70 -33.39
C ILE A 407 -12.72 0.09 -33.81
N ASP A 408 -12.77 -0.56 -34.96
CA ASP A 408 -13.97 -1.21 -35.48
C ASP A 408 -14.38 -2.39 -34.58
N GLN A 409 -13.44 -3.29 -34.23
CA GLN A 409 -13.69 -4.39 -33.28
C GLN A 409 -14.12 -3.88 -31.89
N ILE A 410 -13.53 -2.79 -31.40
CA ILE A 410 -13.89 -2.19 -30.10
C ILE A 410 -15.31 -1.59 -30.15
N SER A 411 -15.72 -1.04 -31.30
CA SER A 411 -17.05 -0.45 -31.49
C SER A 411 -18.14 -1.50 -31.74
N GLU A 412 -17.81 -2.57 -32.47
CA GLU A 412 -18.65 -3.77 -32.62
C GLU A 412 -18.90 -4.43 -31.27
N ALA A 413 -17.85 -4.68 -30.47
CA ALA A 413 -17.97 -5.24 -29.13
C ALA A 413 -18.83 -4.36 -28.21
N PHE A 414 -18.69 -3.03 -28.25
CA PHE A 414 -19.57 -2.15 -27.48
C PHE A 414 -21.02 -2.22 -27.96
N SER A 415 -21.27 -2.25 -29.28
CA SER A 415 -22.62 -2.39 -29.84
C SER A 415 -23.29 -3.67 -29.32
N ILE A 416 -22.60 -4.81 -29.43
CA ILE A 416 -23.09 -6.12 -28.97
C ILE A 416 -23.35 -6.13 -27.46
N LEU A 417 -22.41 -5.65 -26.65
CA LEU A 417 -22.53 -5.66 -25.18
C LEU A 417 -23.53 -4.64 -24.63
N SER A 418 -23.85 -3.59 -25.40
CA SER A 418 -24.77 -2.52 -24.97
C SER A 418 -26.26 -2.87 -25.11
N ASP A 419 -26.56 -3.90 -25.89
CA ASP A 419 -27.92 -4.43 -26.10
C ASP A 419 -28.03 -5.86 -25.53
N ALA A 420 -29.05 -6.09 -24.71
CA ALA A 420 -29.22 -7.37 -24.02
C ALA A 420 -29.52 -8.52 -24.99
N GLY A 421 -30.28 -8.27 -26.08
CA GLY A 421 -30.59 -9.29 -27.08
C GLY A 421 -29.36 -9.68 -27.90
N SER A 422 -28.61 -8.69 -28.38
CA SER A 422 -27.36 -8.89 -29.13
C SER A 422 -26.31 -9.61 -28.30
N ARG A 423 -26.15 -9.24 -27.02
CA ARG A 423 -25.27 -9.94 -26.07
C ARG A 423 -25.69 -11.40 -25.89
N ALA A 424 -26.97 -11.66 -25.60
CA ALA A 424 -27.46 -13.04 -25.38
C ALA A 424 -27.26 -13.92 -26.62
N LYS A 425 -27.44 -13.35 -27.83
CA LYS A 425 -27.16 -14.04 -29.09
C LYS A 425 -25.66 -14.35 -29.25
N TYR A 426 -24.79 -13.39 -29.00
CA TYR A 426 -23.33 -13.59 -29.06
C TYR A 426 -22.85 -14.64 -28.03
N ASP A 427 -23.35 -14.59 -26.80
CA ASP A 427 -23.03 -15.56 -25.76
C ASP A 427 -23.52 -16.98 -26.13
N LYS A 428 -24.63 -17.11 -26.87
CA LYS A 428 -25.11 -18.39 -27.44
C LYS A 428 -24.20 -18.89 -28.56
N GLU A 429 -23.83 -18.03 -29.50
CA GLU A 429 -22.90 -18.37 -30.60
C GLU A 429 -21.50 -18.77 -30.09
N LEU A 430 -20.99 -18.07 -29.06
CA LEU A 430 -19.68 -18.37 -28.45
C LEU A 430 -19.65 -19.73 -27.73
N LYS A 431 -20.75 -20.09 -27.03
CA LYS A 431 -20.91 -21.42 -26.40
C LYS A 431 -20.89 -22.54 -27.43
N LEU A 432 -21.57 -22.34 -28.57
CA LEU A 432 -21.58 -23.30 -29.68
C LEU A 432 -20.17 -23.48 -30.29
N GLN A 433 -19.41 -22.38 -30.48
CA GLN A 433 -18.05 -22.45 -31.02
C GLN A 433 -17.06 -23.16 -30.07
N ASN A 434 -17.13 -22.91 -28.77
CA ASN A 434 -16.23 -23.55 -27.79
C ASN A 434 -16.47 -25.06 -27.65
N ASN A 435 -17.69 -25.55 -27.89
CA ASN A 435 -17.95 -27.00 -27.92
C ASN A 435 -17.36 -27.65 -29.19
N GLY A 436 -17.40 -26.96 -30.34
CA GLY A 436 -16.79 -27.45 -31.58
C GLY A 436 -15.26 -27.58 -31.54
N ALA A 437 -14.57 -26.65 -30.86
CA ALA A 437 -13.11 -26.71 -30.73
C ALA A 437 -12.62 -27.91 -29.88
N ASN A 438 -13.36 -28.27 -28.83
CA ASN A 438 -13.01 -29.39 -27.95
C ASN A 438 -13.16 -30.78 -28.59
N ALA A 439 -13.81 -30.89 -29.76
CA ALA A 439 -13.88 -32.14 -30.53
C ALA A 439 -12.59 -32.44 -31.33
N ALA A 440 -11.71 -31.45 -31.55
CA ALA A 440 -10.54 -31.58 -32.43
C ALA A 440 -9.23 -31.93 -31.68
N GLU A 441 -9.07 -31.54 -30.41
CA GLU A 441 -7.83 -31.76 -29.64
C GLU A 441 -7.92 -32.94 -28.67
N GLY A 442 -8.18 -34.12 -29.22
CA GLY A 442 -8.16 -35.38 -28.49
C GLY A 442 -6.75 -35.83 -28.07
N LYS A 443 -6.13 -35.19 -27.05
CA LYS A 443 -5.17 -35.81 -26.10
C LYS A 443 -4.75 -34.92 -24.92
N GLY A 444 -5.33 -35.21 -23.75
CA GLY A 444 -4.56 -35.26 -22.51
C GLY A 444 -4.42 -33.99 -21.68
N ARG A 445 -5.51 -33.58 -21.00
CA ARG A 445 -5.39 -32.95 -19.68
C ARG A 445 -6.53 -33.44 -18.78
N GLN A 446 -6.19 -34.11 -17.68
CA GLN A 446 -7.16 -34.48 -16.66
C GLN A 446 -7.58 -33.23 -15.90
N GLU A 447 -8.84 -32.79 -16.10
CA GLU A 447 -9.46 -31.79 -15.25
C GLU A 447 -10.50 -32.48 -14.35
N PHE A 448 -10.30 -32.39 -13.04
CA PHE A 448 -11.22 -32.94 -12.05
C PHE A 448 -12.51 -32.09 -12.03
N ARG A 449 -13.61 -32.60 -12.61
CA ARG A 449 -14.94 -31.98 -12.47
C ARG A 449 -15.85 -32.77 -11.54
N THR A 450 -16.21 -32.14 -10.43
CA THR A 450 -17.22 -32.64 -9.49
C THR A 450 -18.64 -32.37 -9.99
N GLY A 451 -19.46 -33.43 -10.08
CA GLY A 451 -20.89 -33.31 -9.75
C GLY A 451 -21.87 -33.55 -10.89
N VAL A 452 -21.87 -32.71 -11.92
CA VAL A 452 -22.90 -32.68 -12.97
C VAL A 452 -22.25 -32.64 -14.34
N GLU A 453 -22.67 -33.54 -15.22
CA GLU A 453 -22.28 -33.56 -16.64
C GLU A 453 -23.36 -32.84 -17.46
N THR A 454 -22.97 -32.05 -18.48
CA THR A 454 -23.90 -31.32 -19.34
C THR A 454 -23.80 -31.82 -20.76
N VAL A 455 -24.93 -32.10 -21.41
CA VAL A 455 -25.03 -32.63 -22.79
C VAL A 455 -26.19 -31.96 -23.54
N ASP A 456 -26.18 -32.06 -24.87
CA ASP A 456 -27.34 -31.71 -25.69
C ASP A 456 -28.37 -32.86 -25.68
N LEU A 457 -29.62 -32.57 -26.00
CA LEU A 457 -30.67 -33.58 -26.20
C LEU A 457 -30.40 -34.39 -27.48
N ASP A 458 -29.86 -33.74 -28.52
CA ASP A 458 -29.48 -34.37 -29.80
C ASP A 458 -28.31 -35.37 -29.65
N ASP A 459 -27.56 -35.31 -28.55
CA ASP A 459 -26.46 -36.23 -28.21
C ASP A 459 -26.93 -37.52 -27.48
N LEU A 460 -28.24 -37.67 -27.23
CA LEU A 460 -28.81 -38.82 -26.51
C LEU A 460 -29.37 -39.89 -27.46
N GLU A 461 -29.38 -41.15 -27.01
CA GLU A 461 -30.01 -42.24 -27.78
C GLU A 461 -31.53 -42.14 -27.64
N PHE A 462 -32.25 -42.05 -28.76
CA PHE A 462 -33.73 -41.99 -28.78
C PHE A 462 -34.33 -43.38 -29.05
N ASP A 463 -35.28 -43.80 -28.21
CA ASP A 463 -36.05 -45.04 -28.38
C ASP A 463 -37.39 -44.75 -29.08
N GLU A 464 -37.42 -44.89 -30.41
CA GLU A 464 -38.62 -44.68 -31.25
C GLU A 464 -39.83 -45.54 -30.82
N ALA A 465 -39.63 -46.63 -30.08
CA ALA A 465 -40.72 -47.50 -29.63
C ALA A 465 -41.32 -47.07 -28.27
N GLN A 466 -40.65 -46.17 -27.54
CA GLN A 466 -41.09 -45.67 -26.22
C GLN A 466 -41.23 -44.14 -26.16
N GLU A 467 -40.74 -43.40 -27.16
CA GLU A 467 -40.70 -41.93 -27.20
C GLU A 467 -39.88 -41.36 -26.02
N GLU A 468 -38.75 -42.02 -25.71
CA GLU A 468 -37.85 -41.67 -24.59
C GLU A 468 -36.40 -41.48 -25.09
N TRP A 469 -35.74 -40.40 -24.66
CA TRP A 469 -34.29 -40.23 -24.80
C TRP A 469 -33.59 -40.87 -23.60
N TYR A 470 -32.47 -41.56 -23.83
CA TYR A 470 -31.71 -42.22 -22.77
C TYR A 470 -30.20 -42.15 -22.99
N ARG A 471 -29.45 -42.36 -21.89
CA ARG A 471 -28.00 -42.53 -21.93
C ARG A 471 -27.51 -43.44 -20.81
N SER A 472 -26.47 -44.20 -21.10
CA SER A 472 -25.79 -45.02 -20.10
C SER A 472 -25.09 -44.14 -19.05
N CYS A 473 -25.05 -44.61 -17.81
CA CYS A 473 -24.43 -43.91 -16.70
C CYS A 473 -23.14 -44.62 -16.26
N ARG A 474 -22.14 -43.84 -15.80
CA ARG A 474 -20.84 -44.34 -15.31
C ARG A 474 -20.92 -45.31 -14.12
N CYS A 475 -22.09 -45.51 -13.51
CA CYS A 475 -22.33 -46.59 -12.55
C CYS A 475 -22.52 -47.98 -13.19
N GLY A 476 -22.56 -48.07 -14.53
CA GLY A 476 -22.76 -49.32 -15.28
C GLY A 476 -24.22 -49.59 -15.69
N ASP A 477 -25.13 -48.64 -15.47
CA ASP A 477 -26.52 -48.75 -15.94
C ASP A 477 -26.62 -48.31 -17.41
N GLY A 478 -27.15 -49.17 -18.29
CA GLY A 478 -27.30 -48.91 -19.72
C GLY A 478 -28.35 -47.84 -20.06
N ARG A 479 -29.35 -47.62 -19.20
CA ARG A 479 -30.37 -46.56 -19.33
C ARG A 479 -30.48 -45.74 -18.05
N GLY A 480 -29.31 -45.39 -17.50
CA GLY A 480 -29.21 -44.71 -16.21
C GLY A 480 -29.89 -43.34 -16.20
N PHE A 481 -29.72 -42.55 -17.27
CA PHE A 481 -30.46 -41.30 -17.49
C PHE A 481 -31.55 -41.54 -18.52
N LEU A 482 -32.76 -41.03 -18.27
CA LEU A 482 -33.92 -41.23 -19.13
C LEU A 482 -34.85 -40.01 -19.06
N ILE A 483 -35.35 -39.57 -20.21
CA ILE A 483 -36.08 -38.32 -20.43
C ILE A 483 -37.26 -38.60 -21.36
N ARG A 484 -38.39 -37.96 -21.07
CA ARG A 484 -39.62 -38.01 -21.87
C ARG A 484 -39.93 -36.64 -22.45
N GLU A 485 -40.72 -36.63 -23.51
CA GLU A 485 -41.22 -35.38 -24.12
C GLU A 485 -41.94 -34.50 -23.08
N ALA A 486 -42.76 -35.09 -22.20
CA ALA A 486 -43.41 -34.36 -21.10
C ALA A 486 -42.42 -33.72 -20.10
N ASP A 487 -41.23 -34.30 -19.88
CA ASP A 487 -40.21 -33.70 -19.00
C ASP A 487 -39.56 -32.47 -19.67
N LEU A 488 -39.52 -32.44 -21.01
CA LEU A 488 -39.02 -31.34 -21.83
C LEU A 488 -40.09 -30.24 -21.98
N GLU A 489 -41.37 -30.59 -22.09
CA GLU A 489 -42.49 -29.65 -22.07
C GLU A 489 -42.56 -28.87 -20.73
N GLU A 490 -42.35 -29.54 -19.59
CA GLU A 490 -42.34 -28.87 -18.27
C GLU A 490 -41.13 -27.93 -18.10
N ALA A 491 -39.99 -28.24 -18.73
CA ALA A 491 -38.76 -27.43 -18.69
C ALA A 491 -38.61 -26.45 -19.86
N ALA A 492 -39.65 -26.28 -20.71
CA ALA A 492 -39.59 -25.54 -21.96
C ALA A 492 -39.16 -24.06 -21.80
N ASP A 493 -39.63 -23.40 -20.74
CA ASP A 493 -39.30 -22.00 -20.42
C ASP A 493 -37.82 -21.81 -20.00
N ASP A 494 -37.21 -22.85 -19.40
CA ASP A 494 -35.83 -22.81 -18.93
C ASP A 494 -34.82 -23.24 -20.02
N GLY A 495 -35.23 -24.07 -20.97
CA GLY A 495 -34.37 -24.64 -22.03
C GLY A 495 -33.31 -25.63 -21.52
N GLU A 496 -33.43 -26.06 -20.27
CA GLU A 496 -32.53 -26.99 -19.61
C GLU A 496 -33.26 -27.92 -18.62
N LEU A 497 -32.99 -29.22 -18.71
CA LEU A 497 -33.59 -30.25 -17.85
C LEU A 497 -32.52 -30.93 -16.99
N SER A 498 -32.76 -31.12 -15.70
CA SER A 498 -31.82 -31.79 -14.79
C SER A 498 -32.32 -33.19 -14.39
N VAL A 499 -31.63 -34.23 -14.87
CA VAL A 499 -32.05 -35.63 -14.81
C VAL A 499 -31.17 -36.42 -13.85
N GLY A 500 -31.78 -37.05 -12.85
CA GLY A 500 -31.10 -37.97 -11.93
C GLY A 500 -30.91 -39.36 -12.54
N CYS A 501 -29.80 -40.02 -12.25
CA CYS A 501 -29.58 -41.41 -12.64
C CYS A 501 -30.48 -42.36 -11.83
N LYS A 502 -31.14 -43.30 -12.50
CA LYS A 502 -31.97 -44.35 -11.86
C LYS A 502 -31.15 -45.28 -10.95
N GLY A 503 -29.87 -45.49 -11.25
CA GLY A 503 -28.98 -46.41 -10.55
C GLY A 503 -28.04 -45.78 -9.51
N CYS A 504 -27.90 -44.45 -9.43
CA CYS A 504 -26.98 -43.79 -8.49
C CYS A 504 -27.25 -42.28 -8.32
N SER A 505 -26.56 -41.62 -7.38
CA SER A 505 -26.74 -40.20 -7.05
C SER A 505 -26.12 -39.20 -8.03
N LEU A 506 -26.06 -39.54 -9.32
CA LEU A 506 -25.46 -38.70 -10.37
C LEU A 506 -26.54 -37.93 -11.13
N TRP A 507 -26.17 -36.75 -11.60
CA TRP A 507 -27.05 -35.83 -12.31
C TRP A 507 -26.47 -35.48 -13.67
N LEU A 508 -27.33 -35.49 -14.67
CA LEU A 508 -27.08 -35.09 -16.04
C LEU A 508 -27.93 -33.86 -16.33
N LYS A 509 -27.31 -32.79 -16.83
CA LYS A 509 -28.01 -31.59 -17.28
C LYS A 509 -28.13 -31.65 -18.80
N VAL A 510 -29.34 -31.58 -19.31
CA VAL A 510 -29.63 -31.70 -20.75
C VAL A 510 -30.13 -30.36 -21.24
N LEU A 511 -29.49 -29.84 -22.30
CA LEU A 511 -29.90 -28.61 -22.97
C LEU A 511 -30.74 -28.96 -24.18
N PHE A 512 -31.79 -28.20 -24.45
CA PHE A 512 -32.65 -28.42 -25.62
C PHE A 512 -33.23 -27.10 -26.13
N GLY A 513 -33.72 -27.10 -27.38
CA GLY A 513 -34.33 -25.94 -28.00
C GLY A 513 -35.78 -26.21 -28.38
N VAL A 514 -36.71 -25.40 -27.86
CA VAL A 514 -38.11 -25.43 -28.30
C VAL A 514 -38.23 -24.71 -29.65
N ILE A 515 -38.86 -25.36 -30.63
CA ILE A 515 -39.17 -24.79 -31.94
C ILE A 515 -40.67 -24.50 -31.98
N GLU A 516 -41.06 -23.24 -31.89
CA GLU A 516 -42.45 -22.82 -32.10
C GLU A 516 -42.80 -22.93 -33.60
N GLU A 517 -43.63 -23.91 -33.98
CA GLU A 517 -44.18 -23.97 -35.34
C GLU A 517 -45.28 -22.91 -35.53
N ASP A 518 -44.92 -21.82 -36.22
CA ASP A 518 -45.87 -20.81 -36.74
C ASP A 518 -46.94 -21.48 -37.64
N VAL A 519 -48.11 -21.78 -37.09
CA VAL A 519 -49.28 -22.27 -37.85
C VAL A 519 -49.81 -21.15 -38.75
N LYS A 520 -49.23 -21.03 -39.95
CA LYS A 520 -49.68 -20.10 -40.99
C LYS A 520 -51.06 -20.52 -41.52
N ALA A 521 -52.08 -19.74 -41.16
CA ALA A 521 -53.38 -19.79 -41.81
C ALA A 521 -53.22 -19.55 -43.32
N ALA A 522 -53.59 -20.54 -44.13
CA ALA A 522 -53.58 -20.45 -45.58
C ALA A 522 -54.92 -19.88 -46.09
N ASP A 523 -55.00 -18.56 -46.24
CA ASP A 523 -56.05 -17.95 -47.06
C ASP A 523 -55.72 -18.14 -48.55
N ALA A 524 -56.58 -18.89 -49.25
CA ALA A 524 -56.57 -19.00 -50.70
C ALA A 524 -58.01 -18.87 -51.23
N THR A 525 -58.27 -17.71 -51.85
CA THR A 525 -59.33 -17.33 -52.81
C THR A 525 -60.55 -18.26 -53.00
#